data_AF-A0A0B4WXW7-F1
#
_entry.id   AF-A0A0B4WXW7-F1
#
_cell.length_a   1.000
_cell.length_b   1.000
_cell.length_c   1.000
_cell.angle_alpha   90.00
_cell.angle_beta   90.00
_cell.angle_gamma   90.00
#
_symmetry.space_group_name_H-M   'P 1'
#
loop_
_entity.id
_entity.type
_entity.pdbx_description
1 polymer ?
#
loop_
_entity_poly.entity_id
_entity_poly.type
_entity_poly.pdbx_seq_one_letter_code
_entity_poly.pdbx_strand_id
1 'polypeptide(L)'
;MALFHSCPICRSRIPHFVPLPRYYIDKATEHGFAYGVDEFETINHQAYSCPNCHSSDRDRLYALFLTPVFQRLNQAQPFRFLDIAPGRSLSFWLKSHPHIFYRSCDMYMPEADDKADIHNLPYADETFDFVLCSHVLEHVDDPVRATSEIRRVLKQNSIAILMAPICLSIQDNYENPDVTTPEGRWQHFGQDDHVRIFSKPGFVDVIRRSGLAVQEVPVSEFLTPEVCDTYGIGLRSVLYLGVKQQAVQQEPERSVA
;
A
#
# COMPACT_ATOMS: atom_id res chain seq x y z
N MET A 1 -26.17 4.14 6.85
CA MET A 1 -25.37 5.34 7.12
C MET A 1 -25.22 5.51 8.61
N ALA A 2 -23.98 5.43 9.08
CA ALA A 2 -23.61 5.65 10.46
C ALA A 2 -23.96 7.09 10.87
N LEU A 3 -24.53 7.25 12.07
CA LEU A 3 -24.83 8.57 12.63
C LEU A 3 -23.55 9.38 12.93
N PHE A 4 -22.42 8.68 13.12
CA PHE A 4 -21.10 9.23 13.37
C PHE A 4 -20.04 8.28 12.83
N HIS A 5 -18.91 8.83 12.38
CA HIS A 5 -17.74 8.05 12.00
C HIS A 5 -16.73 7.97 13.15
N SER A 6 -15.81 7.02 13.05
CA SER A 6 -14.71 6.84 13.99
C SER A 6 -13.41 6.68 13.23
N CYS A 7 -12.31 7.24 13.73
CA CYS A 7 -10.98 7.01 13.16
C CYS A 7 -10.25 5.93 13.98
N PRO A 8 -9.81 4.80 13.38
CA PRO A 8 -9.11 3.74 14.11
C PRO A 8 -7.69 4.15 14.53
N ILE A 9 -7.13 5.18 13.89
CA ILE A 9 -5.79 5.72 14.15
C ILE A 9 -5.79 6.57 15.43
N CYS A 10 -6.55 7.67 15.45
CA CYS A 10 -6.58 8.61 16.58
C CYS A 10 -7.75 8.41 17.54
N ARG A 11 -8.66 7.47 17.26
CA ARG A 11 -9.85 7.14 18.06
C ARG A 11 -10.87 8.29 18.21
N SER A 12 -10.71 9.36 17.44
CA SER A 12 -11.68 10.45 17.42
C SER A 12 -12.99 10.00 16.78
N ARG A 13 -14.10 10.33 17.45
CA ARG A 13 -15.44 10.27 16.87
C ARG A 13 -15.70 11.59 16.14
N ILE A 14 -16.08 11.51 14.87
CA ILE A 14 -16.21 12.67 13.98
C ILE A 14 -17.54 12.60 13.23
N PRO A 15 -18.12 13.75 12.83
CA PRO A 15 -19.36 13.76 12.06
C PRO A 15 -19.18 13.27 10.62
N HIS A 16 -18.01 13.54 10.01
CA HIS A 16 -17.64 13.11 8.66
C HIS A 16 -16.12 13.12 8.50
N PHE A 17 -15.62 12.27 7.60
CA PHE A 17 -14.26 12.41 7.06
C PHE A 17 -14.23 13.51 5.99
N VAL A 18 -13.07 14.10 5.78
CA VAL A 18 -12.86 15.13 4.75
C VAL A 18 -12.66 14.43 3.40
N PRO A 19 -13.34 14.85 2.32
CA PRO A 19 -13.10 14.34 0.98
C PRO A 19 -11.65 14.54 0.52
N LEU A 20 -11.25 13.81 -0.52
CA LEU A 20 -9.99 14.01 -1.22
C LEU A 20 -9.90 15.48 -1.66
N PRO A 21 -8.76 16.17 -1.46
CA PRO A 21 -8.61 17.56 -1.87
C PRO A 21 -8.96 17.74 -3.34
N ARG A 22 -9.80 18.74 -3.62
CA ARG A 22 -10.31 19.00 -4.97
C ARG A 22 -9.19 19.28 -5.99
N TYR A 23 -8.05 19.75 -5.51
CA TYR A 23 -6.80 19.92 -6.27
C TYR A 23 -6.51 18.77 -7.23
N TYR A 24 -6.56 17.51 -6.77
CA TYR A 24 -6.24 16.35 -7.61
C TYR A 24 -7.26 16.15 -8.74
N ILE A 25 -8.55 16.35 -8.44
CA ILE A 25 -9.63 16.20 -9.42
C ILE A 25 -9.58 17.32 -10.46
N ASP A 26 -9.35 18.55 -9.99
CA ASP A 26 -9.28 19.72 -10.86
C ASP A 26 -8.06 19.64 -11.78
N LYS A 27 -6.89 19.21 -11.27
CA LYS A 27 -5.68 19.02 -12.07
C LYS A 27 -5.83 17.90 -13.11
N ALA A 28 -6.37 16.75 -12.72
CA ALA A 28 -6.68 15.67 -13.65
C ALA A 28 -7.62 16.16 -14.78
N THR A 29 -8.64 16.95 -14.43
CA THR A 29 -9.59 17.51 -15.41
C THR A 29 -8.92 18.55 -16.32
N GLU A 30 -8.15 19.48 -15.75
CA GLU A 30 -7.42 20.54 -16.46
C GLU A 30 -6.49 19.97 -17.53
N HIS A 31 -5.80 18.87 -17.21
CA HIS A 31 -4.83 18.24 -18.11
C HIS A 31 -5.43 17.10 -18.95
N GLY A 32 -6.74 16.86 -18.90
CA GLY A 32 -7.41 15.88 -19.74
C GLY A 32 -7.08 14.43 -19.41
N PHE A 33 -6.84 14.12 -18.13
CA PHE A 33 -6.66 12.75 -17.67
C PHE A 33 -7.90 11.89 -17.98
N ALA A 34 -7.66 10.69 -18.52
CA ALA A 34 -8.72 9.89 -19.13
C ALA A 34 -9.63 9.14 -18.14
N TYR A 35 -9.23 9.04 -16.87
CA TYR A 35 -9.91 8.20 -15.87
C TYR A 35 -10.44 9.01 -14.69
N GLY A 36 -11.64 8.69 -14.24
CA GLY A 36 -12.23 9.21 -13.02
C GLY A 36 -11.68 8.54 -11.76
N VAL A 37 -11.76 9.25 -10.62
CA VAL A 37 -11.27 8.74 -9.33
C VAL A 37 -11.98 7.45 -8.90
N ASP A 38 -13.25 7.26 -9.25
CA ASP A 38 -14.03 6.05 -8.94
C ASP A 38 -13.64 4.82 -9.75
N GLU A 39 -12.76 4.97 -10.74
CA GLU A 39 -12.20 3.86 -11.51
C GLU A 39 -11.02 3.19 -10.80
N PHE A 40 -10.54 3.77 -9.70
CA PHE A 40 -9.44 3.24 -8.89
C PHE A 40 -9.96 2.41 -7.72
N GLU A 41 -9.34 1.24 -7.47
CA GLU A 41 -9.89 0.20 -6.60
C GLU A 41 -9.93 0.55 -5.11
N THR A 42 -8.82 1.09 -4.58
CA THR A 42 -8.65 1.30 -3.14
C THR A 42 -8.59 2.79 -2.80
N ILE A 43 -9.72 3.46 -3.01
CA ILE A 43 -9.91 4.84 -2.59
C ILE A 43 -11.37 5.10 -2.17
N ASN A 44 -11.56 5.77 -1.04
CA ASN A 44 -12.81 6.42 -0.67
C ASN A 44 -12.63 7.94 -0.74
N HIS A 45 -12.73 8.47 -1.97
CA HIS A 45 -12.45 9.87 -2.23
C HIS A 45 -13.46 10.84 -1.59
N GLN A 46 -14.65 10.36 -1.18
CA GLN A 46 -15.64 11.15 -0.46
C GLN A 46 -15.37 11.24 1.04
N ALA A 47 -14.68 10.24 1.60
CA ALA A 47 -14.34 10.13 3.01
C ALA A 47 -12.85 9.83 3.18
N TYR A 48 -11.98 10.69 2.62
CA TYR A 48 -10.55 10.42 2.49
C TYR A 48 -9.78 10.66 3.80
N SER A 49 -9.73 11.88 4.32
CA SER A 49 -8.86 12.26 5.44
C SER A 49 -9.59 12.44 6.77
N CYS A 50 -8.97 12.02 7.87
CA CYS A 50 -9.43 12.34 9.21
C CYS A 50 -9.20 13.84 9.54
N PRO A 51 -10.21 14.60 9.99
CA PRO A 51 -10.03 16.02 10.32
C PRO A 51 -9.17 16.26 11.58
N ASN A 52 -8.96 15.24 12.43
CA ASN A 52 -8.18 15.36 13.66
C ASN A 52 -6.72 14.94 13.49
N CYS A 53 -6.47 13.77 12.88
CA CYS A 53 -5.12 13.24 12.74
C CYS A 53 -4.62 13.20 11.30
N HIS A 54 -5.42 13.60 10.32
CA HIS A 54 -5.08 13.61 8.90
C HIS A 54 -4.80 12.24 8.26
N SER A 55 -5.03 11.13 8.97
CA SER A 55 -4.90 9.80 8.39
C SER A 55 -5.80 9.65 7.16
N SER A 56 -5.25 9.13 6.07
CA SER A 56 -5.98 8.76 4.87
C SER A 56 -6.94 7.58 5.13
N ASP A 57 -7.80 7.26 4.18
CA ASP A 57 -8.63 6.07 4.18
C ASP A 57 -7.78 4.80 4.17
N ARG A 58 -6.64 4.84 3.45
CA ARG A 58 -5.63 3.78 3.42
C ARG A 58 -4.98 3.54 4.77
N ASP A 59 -4.53 4.60 5.46
CA ASP A 59 -3.98 4.47 6.82
C ASP A 59 -4.98 3.77 7.76
N ARG A 60 -6.26 4.16 7.65
CA ARG A 60 -7.34 3.55 8.44
C ARG A 60 -7.57 2.09 8.06
N LEU A 61 -7.56 1.77 6.77
CA LEU A 61 -7.65 0.41 6.26
C LEU A 61 -6.51 -0.46 6.80
N TYR A 62 -5.27 0.02 6.76
CA TYR A 62 -4.11 -0.71 7.29
C TYR A 62 -4.24 -0.93 8.79
N ALA A 63 -4.64 0.08 9.56
CA ALA A 63 -4.85 -0.10 11.00
C ALA A 63 -5.96 -1.12 11.32
N LEU A 64 -7.06 -1.11 10.57
CA LEU A 64 -8.14 -2.10 10.74
C LEU A 64 -7.67 -3.52 10.44
N PHE A 65 -6.86 -3.70 9.40
CA PHE A 65 -6.28 -5.01 9.04
C PHE A 65 -5.21 -5.47 10.05
N LEU A 66 -4.32 -4.56 10.48
CA LEU A 66 -3.18 -4.87 11.35
C LEU A 66 -3.58 -5.05 12.81
N THR A 67 -4.66 -4.42 13.29
CA THR A 67 -5.13 -4.56 14.67
C THR A 67 -5.29 -6.03 15.10
N PRO A 68 -6.09 -6.88 14.40
CA PRO A 68 -6.22 -8.28 14.76
C PRO A 68 -4.94 -9.08 14.53
N VAL A 69 -4.05 -8.67 13.60
CA VAL A 69 -2.74 -9.30 13.42
C VAL A 69 -1.88 -9.07 14.67
N PHE A 70 -1.78 -7.83 15.13
CA PHE A 70 -0.98 -7.45 16.30
C PHE A 70 -1.50 -8.08 17.59
N GLN A 71 -2.82 -8.25 17.73
CA GLN A 71 -3.43 -8.94 18.87
C GLN A 71 -3.04 -10.42 18.97
N ARG A 72 -2.67 -11.06 17.85
CA ARG A 72 -2.26 -12.48 17.80
C ARG A 72 -0.75 -12.68 17.91
N LEU A 73 0.05 -11.61 17.89
CA LEU A 73 1.50 -11.73 17.97
C LEU A 73 1.94 -12.27 19.32
N ASN A 74 2.97 -13.12 19.30
CA ASN A 74 3.66 -13.52 20.51
C ASN A 74 4.46 -12.34 21.07
N GLN A 75 3.95 -11.73 22.14
CA GLN A 75 4.53 -10.56 22.79
C GLN A 75 5.95 -10.79 23.35
N ALA A 76 6.38 -12.04 23.50
CA ALA A 76 7.73 -12.40 23.92
C ALA A 76 8.78 -12.26 22.79
N GLN A 77 8.37 -12.02 21.55
CA GLN A 77 9.28 -11.88 20.41
C GLN A 77 9.14 -10.49 19.76
N PRO A 78 10.25 -9.84 19.40
CA PRO A 78 10.20 -8.55 18.70
C PRO A 78 9.66 -8.75 17.28
N PHE A 79 8.64 -7.96 16.90
CA PHE A 79 8.10 -7.96 15.55
C PHE A 79 8.65 -6.77 14.76
N ARG A 80 9.57 -7.01 13.83
CA ARG A 80 10.23 -5.96 13.04
C ARG A 80 9.35 -5.54 11.86
N PHE A 81 8.96 -4.27 11.86
CA PHE A 81 8.07 -3.70 10.86
C PHE A 81 8.82 -2.63 10.07
N LEU A 82 8.93 -2.82 8.74
CA LEU A 82 9.43 -1.79 7.83
C LEU A 82 8.27 -1.04 7.18
N ASP A 83 8.34 0.28 7.17
CA ASP A 83 7.37 1.17 6.53
C ASP A 83 8.08 2.03 5.48
N ILE A 84 7.79 1.78 4.20
CA ILE A 84 8.41 2.47 3.06
C ILE A 84 7.49 3.61 2.62
N ALA A 85 8.03 4.84 2.55
CA ALA A 85 7.29 6.09 2.35
C ALA A 85 6.19 6.30 3.42
N PRO A 86 6.58 6.47 4.70
CA PRO A 86 5.66 6.38 5.82
C PRO A 86 4.65 7.53 5.90
N GLY A 87 3.37 7.21 6.15
CA GLY A 87 2.35 8.19 6.47
C GLY A 87 2.41 8.61 7.94
N ARG A 88 2.62 9.90 8.23
CA ARG A 88 2.81 10.43 9.61
C ARG A 88 1.87 9.85 10.66
N SER A 89 0.57 9.84 10.38
CA SER A 89 -0.48 9.40 11.33
C SER A 89 -0.43 7.90 11.59
N LEU A 90 -0.16 7.10 10.55
CA LEU A 90 0.02 5.67 10.67
C LEU A 90 1.31 5.33 11.43
N SER A 91 2.42 6.04 11.16
CA SER A 91 3.67 5.87 11.89
C SER A 91 3.49 6.08 13.39
N PHE A 92 2.77 7.13 13.81
CA PHE A 92 2.44 7.34 15.23
C PHE A 92 1.63 6.19 15.81
N TRP A 93 0.65 5.68 15.07
CA TRP A 93 -0.15 4.54 15.50
C TRP A 93 0.70 3.26 15.62
N LEU A 94 1.54 2.95 14.63
CA LEU A 94 2.44 1.80 14.64
C LEU A 94 3.42 1.87 15.82
N LYS A 95 4.08 3.03 16.03
CA LYS A 95 5.00 3.28 17.15
C LYS A 95 4.32 3.20 18.53
N SER A 96 2.99 3.34 18.61
CA SER A 96 2.26 3.19 19.87
C SER A 96 2.08 1.74 20.35
N HIS A 97 2.40 0.75 19.51
CA HIS A 97 2.31 -0.67 19.85
C HIS A 97 3.66 -1.17 20.41
N PRO A 98 3.74 -1.57 21.70
CA PRO A 98 5.01 -1.82 22.38
C PRO A 98 5.83 -3.00 21.83
N HIS A 99 5.20 -3.92 21.09
CA HIS A 99 5.86 -5.09 20.51
C HIS A 99 6.28 -4.90 19.05
N ILE A 100 5.97 -3.74 18.46
CA ILE A 100 6.29 -3.42 17.07
C ILE A 100 7.59 -2.63 17.05
N PHE A 101 8.64 -3.28 16.56
CA PHE A 101 9.95 -2.67 16.31
C PHE A 101 9.88 -1.98 14.95
N TYR A 102 9.25 -0.80 14.97
CA TYR A 102 9.02 0.02 13.79
C TYR A 102 10.32 0.66 13.29
N ARG A 103 10.51 0.63 11.98
CA ARG A 103 11.53 1.37 11.25
C ARG A 103 10.93 1.86 9.94
N SER A 104 11.23 3.09 9.54
CA SER A 104 10.80 3.62 8.25
C SER A 104 11.93 4.03 7.34
N CYS A 105 11.67 4.05 6.03
CA CYS A 105 12.59 4.60 5.06
C CYS A 105 11.89 5.34 3.92
N ASP A 106 12.58 6.33 3.37
CA ASP A 106 12.14 7.09 2.20
C ASP A 106 13.35 7.72 1.49
N MET A 107 13.24 8.04 0.20
CA MET A 107 14.34 8.66 -0.55
C MET A 107 14.45 10.17 -0.30
N TYR A 108 13.34 10.83 0.04
CA TYR A 108 13.21 12.29 0.07
C TYR A 108 12.66 12.83 1.40
N MET A 109 11.95 12.03 2.19
CA MET A 109 11.35 12.44 3.46
C MET A 109 12.39 12.50 4.59
N PRO A 110 12.74 13.69 5.12
CA PRO A 110 13.72 13.83 6.19
C PRO A 110 13.28 13.20 7.53
N GLU A 111 11.99 13.01 7.74
CA GLU A 111 11.41 12.42 8.94
C GLU A 111 11.43 10.89 8.96
N ALA A 112 11.77 10.24 7.85
CA ALA A 112 11.96 8.79 7.82
C ALA A 112 13.22 8.39 8.62
N ASP A 113 13.22 7.21 9.24
CA ASP A 113 14.36 6.77 10.06
C ASP A 113 15.63 6.56 9.19
N ASP A 114 15.46 6.10 7.95
CA ASP A 114 16.54 5.93 6.98
C ASP A 114 16.25 6.61 5.62
N LYS A 115 17.28 7.23 5.03
CA LYS A 115 17.25 7.65 3.62
C LYS A 115 17.59 6.46 2.71
N ALA A 116 16.64 5.97 1.92
CA ALA A 116 16.83 4.78 1.10
C ALA A 116 16.14 4.85 -0.28
N ASP A 117 16.77 4.24 -1.29
CA ASP A 117 16.13 3.92 -2.57
C ASP A 117 15.54 2.51 -2.47
N ILE A 118 14.27 2.35 -2.81
CA ILE A 118 13.57 1.06 -2.76
C ILE A 118 14.17 0.03 -3.73
N HIS A 119 14.89 0.44 -4.78
CA HIS A 119 15.60 -0.47 -5.68
C HIS A 119 16.89 -1.06 -5.08
N ASN A 120 17.30 -0.57 -3.90
CA ASN A 120 18.48 -1.05 -3.17
C ASN A 120 18.35 -0.71 -1.67
N LEU A 121 17.56 -1.49 -0.94
CA LEU A 121 17.28 -1.24 0.47
C LEU A 121 18.52 -1.51 1.34
N PRO A 122 18.89 -0.62 2.28
CA PRO A 122 20.12 -0.72 3.07
C PRO A 122 20.01 -1.72 4.25
N TYR A 123 19.24 -2.78 4.07
CA TYR A 123 18.97 -3.78 5.09
C TYR A 123 19.48 -5.15 4.65
N ALA A 124 19.85 -5.98 5.62
CA ALA A 124 20.24 -7.36 5.35
C ALA A 124 19.02 -8.18 4.89
N ASP A 125 19.31 -9.29 4.20
CA ASP A 125 18.31 -10.28 3.84
C ASP A 125 17.53 -10.76 5.07
N GLU A 126 16.24 -11.02 4.92
CA GLU A 126 15.40 -11.63 5.96
C GLU A 126 15.43 -10.88 7.31
N THR A 127 15.43 -9.55 7.26
CA THR A 127 15.44 -8.68 8.45
C THR A 127 14.05 -8.48 9.04
N PHE A 128 13.02 -8.28 8.21
CA PHE A 128 11.71 -7.79 8.65
C PHE A 128 10.65 -8.88 8.70
N ASP A 129 9.82 -8.85 9.75
CA ASP A 129 8.66 -9.72 9.92
C ASP A 129 7.46 -9.24 9.10
N PHE A 130 7.45 -7.95 8.75
CA PHE A 130 6.43 -7.31 7.92
C PHE A 130 7.00 -6.10 7.18
N VAL A 131 6.54 -5.88 5.94
CA VAL A 131 6.85 -4.66 5.17
C VAL A 131 5.54 -4.01 4.70
N LEU A 132 5.40 -2.71 4.89
CA LEU A 132 4.35 -1.90 4.27
C LEU A 132 4.99 -1.03 3.18
N CYS A 133 4.48 -1.12 1.95
CA CYS A 133 4.87 -0.27 0.83
C CYS A 133 3.60 0.18 0.12
N SER A 134 3.24 1.45 0.27
CA SER A 134 1.99 1.99 -0.26
C SER A 134 2.24 3.24 -1.09
N HIS A 135 1.75 3.23 -2.32
CA HIS A 135 1.80 4.36 -3.26
C HIS A 135 3.25 4.81 -3.51
N VAL A 136 4.10 3.83 -3.86
CA VAL A 136 5.52 4.02 -4.20
C VAL A 136 5.82 3.44 -5.58
N LEU A 137 5.26 2.26 -5.88
CA LEU A 137 5.59 1.50 -7.09
C LEU A 137 5.15 2.19 -8.39
N GLU A 138 4.30 3.20 -8.34
CA GLU A 138 3.85 4.02 -9.47
C GLU A 138 4.84 5.14 -9.84
N HIS A 139 5.80 5.42 -8.96
CA HIS A 139 6.79 6.50 -9.10
C HIS A 139 8.18 6.00 -9.53
N VAL A 140 8.46 4.71 -9.33
CA VAL A 140 9.80 4.12 -9.52
C VAL A 140 10.08 3.73 -10.96
N ASP A 141 11.32 3.57 -11.40
CA ASP A 141 11.58 3.13 -12.79
C ASP A 141 11.36 1.62 -12.98
N ASP A 142 11.74 0.78 -12.01
CA ASP A 142 11.62 -0.69 -12.09
C ASP A 142 10.85 -1.24 -10.86
N PRO A 143 9.52 -1.37 -10.96
CA PRO A 143 8.70 -1.83 -9.85
C PRO A 143 8.94 -3.32 -9.52
N VAL A 144 9.45 -4.13 -10.45
CA VAL A 144 9.78 -5.54 -10.19
C VAL A 144 11.03 -5.60 -9.32
N ARG A 145 12.08 -4.84 -9.66
CA ARG A 145 13.29 -4.74 -8.83
C ARG A 145 13.00 -4.19 -7.44
N ALA A 146 12.21 -3.12 -7.34
CA ALA A 146 11.79 -2.56 -6.05
C ALA A 146 11.07 -3.62 -5.18
N THR A 147 10.16 -4.38 -5.78
CA THR A 147 9.44 -5.45 -5.07
C THR A 147 10.36 -6.65 -4.75
N SER A 148 11.36 -6.95 -5.57
CA SER A 148 12.38 -7.97 -5.28
C SER A 148 13.25 -7.59 -4.08
N GLU A 149 13.58 -6.31 -3.89
CA GLU A 149 14.26 -5.83 -2.69
C GLU A 149 13.38 -5.96 -1.44
N ILE A 150 12.09 -5.65 -1.54
CA ILE A 150 11.11 -5.92 -0.47
C ILE A 150 11.12 -7.41 -0.12
N ARG A 151 11.05 -8.29 -1.13
CA ARG A 151 11.14 -9.74 -0.92
C ARG A 151 12.46 -10.14 -0.25
N ARG A 152 13.59 -9.54 -0.63
CA ARG A 152 14.91 -9.86 -0.06
C ARG A 152 14.93 -9.58 1.44
N VAL A 153 14.50 -8.40 1.86
CA VAL A 153 14.54 -7.97 3.27
C VAL A 153 13.43 -8.57 4.13
N LEU A 154 12.34 -9.08 3.53
CA LEU A 154 11.28 -9.80 4.22
C LEU A 154 11.75 -11.20 4.66
N LYS A 155 11.43 -11.63 5.88
CA LYS A 155 11.72 -12.98 6.37
C LYS A 155 10.91 -14.05 5.63
N GLN A 156 11.35 -15.30 5.73
CA GLN A 156 10.57 -16.43 5.25
C GLN A 156 9.24 -16.56 6.00
N ASN A 157 8.19 -16.91 5.28
CA ASN A 157 6.81 -17.03 5.78
C ASN A 157 6.23 -15.72 6.35
N SER A 158 6.84 -14.57 6.01
CA SER A 158 6.32 -13.24 6.32
C SER A 158 5.59 -12.63 5.13
N ILE A 159 4.83 -11.57 5.41
CA ILE A 159 3.98 -10.89 4.43
C ILE A 159 4.34 -9.41 4.31
N ALA A 160 4.11 -8.86 3.13
CA ALA A 160 4.14 -7.42 2.86
C ALA A 160 2.78 -6.94 2.38
N ILE A 161 2.33 -5.76 2.81
CA ILE A 161 1.24 -5.04 2.14
C ILE A 161 1.86 -4.19 1.04
N LEU A 162 1.42 -4.40 -0.20
CA LEU A 162 1.86 -3.67 -1.38
C LEU A 162 0.66 -2.98 -1.99
N MET A 163 0.73 -1.65 -2.16
CA MET A 163 -0.43 -0.87 -2.61
C MET A 163 0.02 0.18 -3.63
N ALA A 164 -0.82 0.44 -4.62
CA ALA A 164 -0.65 1.49 -5.61
C ALA A 164 -2.04 1.93 -6.14
N PRO A 165 -2.13 3.03 -6.90
CA PRO A 165 -3.32 3.40 -7.66
C PRO A 165 -3.60 2.36 -8.77
N ILE A 166 -4.52 1.44 -8.50
CA ILE A 166 -4.92 0.39 -9.45
C ILE A 166 -6.18 0.84 -10.19
N CYS A 167 -6.04 1.11 -11.48
CA CYS A 167 -7.15 1.45 -12.36
C CYS A 167 -7.83 0.16 -12.84
N LEU A 168 -9.14 0.05 -12.60
CA LEU A 168 -9.93 -1.14 -12.93
C LEU A 168 -10.47 -1.11 -14.37
N SER A 169 -10.29 0.01 -15.08
CA SER A 169 -10.78 0.20 -16.45
C SER A 169 -9.75 -0.19 -17.53
N ILE A 170 -8.54 -0.56 -17.13
CA ILE A 170 -7.46 -1.01 -18.03
C ILE A 170 -7.08 -2.47 -17.74
N GLN A 171 -6.59 -3.17 -18.77
CA GLN A 171 -6.17 -4.58 -18.66
C GLN A 171 -4.65 -4.71 -18.46
N ASP A 172 -3.89 -3.83 -19.09
CA ASP A 172 -2.43 -3.79 -19.01
C ASP A 172 -1.97 -2.51 -18.32
N ASN A 173 -0.79 -2.57 -17.66
CA ASN A 173 -0.18 -1.37 -17.12
C ASN A 173 0.09 -0.38 -18.25
N TYR A 174 -0.14 0.90 -17.98
CA TYR A 174 0.14 1.97 -18.91
C TYR A 174 1.41 2.71 -18.49
N GLU A 175 2.41 2.74 -19.38
CA GLU A 175 3.66 3.47 -19.20
C GLU A 175 3.99 4.25 -20.48
N ASN A 176 4.60 5.41 -20.34
CA ASN A 176 5.10 6.19 -21.48
C ASN A 176 6.38 6.94 -21.10
N PRO A 177 7.57 6.39 -21.40
CA PRO A 177 8.87 7.00 -21.06
C PRO A 177 9.10 8.38 -21.70
N ASP A 178 8.42 8.69 -22.79
CA ASP A 178 8.55 9.98 -23.47
C ASP A 178 7.85 11.12 -22.69
N VAL A 179 7.03 10.80 -21.69
CA VAL A 179 6.28 11.76 -20.87
C VAL A 179 7.13 12.19 -19.67
N THR A 180 7.88 13.29 -19.84
CA THR A 180 8.82 13.79 -18.81
C THR A 180 8.38 15.09 -18.13
N THR A 181 7.35 15.76 -18.64
CA THR A 181 6.84 17.03 -18.08
C THR A 181 5.75 16.79 -17.03
N PRO A 182 5.65 17.59 -15.96
CA PRO A 182 4.57 17.51 -14.97
C PRO A 182 3.17 17.50 -15.59
N GLU A 183 2.89 18.38 -16.55
CA GLU A 183 1.58 18.50 -17.22
C GLU A 183 1.26 17.25 -18.04
N GLY A 184 2.25 16.73 -18.77
CA GLY A 184 2.13 15.46 -19.47
C GLY A 184 1.87 14.30 -18.50
N ARG A 185 2.51 14.27 -17.34
CA ARG A 185 2.26 13.22 -16.33
C ARG A 185 0.87 13.31 -15.72
N TRP A 186 0.34 14.52 -15.50
CA TRP A 186 -1.07 14.69 -15.16
C TRP A 186 -2.00 14.12 -16.23
N GLN A 187 -1.75 14.43 -17.50
CA GLN A 187 -2.56 13.93 -18.63
C GLN A 187 -2.51 12.40 -18.76
N HIS A 188 -1.33 11.80 -18.55
CA HIS A 188 -1.09 10.39 -18.84
C HIS A 188 -1.28 9.47 -17.63
N PHE A 189 -0.96 9.93 -16.42
CA PHE A 189 -0.83 9.11 -15.22
C PHE A 189 -1.61 9.65 -14.01
N GLY A 190 -2.23 10.83 -14.14
CA GLY A 190 -3.14 11.39 -13.13
C GLY A 190 -2.46 12.09 -11.96
N GLN A 191 -1.14 12.24 -11.99
CA GLN A 191 -0.34 13.02 -11.03
C GLN A 191 1.00 13.41 -11.67
N ASP A 192 1.64 14.49 -11.21
CA ASP A 192 2.87 15.05 -11.79
C ASP A 192 4.15 14.22 -11.56
N ASP A 193 4.12 13.27 -10.63
CA ASP A 193 5.24 12.41 -10.28
C ASP A 193 4.98 10.91 -10.55
N HIS A 194 3.82 10.56 -11.08
CA HIS A 194 3.55 9.21 -11.57
C HIS A 194 4.24 8.99 -12.92
N VAL A 195 4.75 7.78 -13.13
CA VAL A 195 5.33 7.34 -14.42
C VAL A 195 4.54 6.20 -15.05
N ARG A 196 3.48 5.73 -14.38
CA ARG A 196 2.63 4.63 -14.82
C ARG A 196 1.22 4.65 -14.23
N ILE A 197 0.32 3.92 -14.85
CA ILE A 197 -0.95 3.47 -14.25
C ILE A 197 -0.90 1.95 -14.15
N PHE A 198 -1.20 1.40 -12.97
CA PHE A 198 -1.34 -0.03 -12.81
C PHE A 198 -2.72 -0.51 -13.21
N SER A 199 -2.77 -1.55 -14.04
CA SER A 199 -3.94 -2.42 -14.11
C SER A 199 -3.92 -3.40 -12.96
N LYS A 200 -5.07 -3.98 -12.63
CA LYS A 200 -5.12 -5.03 -11.62
C LYS A 200 -4.28 -6.27 -11.99
N PRO A 201 -4.42 -6.87 -13.20
CA PRO A 201 -3.56 -7.97 -13.60
C PRO A 201 -2.07 -7.62 -13.62
N GLY A 202 -1.72 -6.41 -14.10
CA GLY A 202 -0.34 -5.96 -14.21
C GLY A 202 0.32 -5.70 -12.86
N PHE A 203 -0.42 -5.17 -11.87
CA PHE A 203 0.09 -5.03 -10.51
C PHE A 203 0.36 -6.38 -9.85
N VAL A 204 -0.55 -7.33 -10.00
CA VAL A 204 -0.37 -8.70 -9.50
C VAL A 204 0.82 -9.39 -10.17
N ASP A 205 1.02 -9.20 -11.48
CA ASP A 205 2.17 -9.73 -12.21
C ASP A 205 3.49 -9.17 -11.69
N VAL A 206 3.58 -7.86 -11.43
CA VAL A 206 4.77 -7.23 -10.81
C VAL A 206 5.15 -7.92 -9.50
N ILE A 207 4.18 -8.14 -8.62
CA ILE A 207 4.43 -8.78 -7.33
C ILE A 207 4.86 -10.24 -7.55
N ARG A 208 4.24 -11.00 -8.46
CA ARG A 208 4.61 -12.38 -8.76
C ARG A 208 6.03 -12.50 -9.32
N ARG A 209 6.39 -11.62 -10.27
CA ARG A 209 7.73 -11.60 -10.90
C ARG A 209 8.84 -11.26 -9.93
N SER A 210 8.53 -10.58 -8.82
CA SER A 210 9.50 -10.37 -7.74
C SER A 210 9.89 -11.64 -6.99
N GLY A 211 9.12 -12.74 -7.16
CA GLY A 211 9.27 -14.00 -6.45
C GLY A 211 8.40 -14.11 -5.18
N LEU A 212 7.42 -13.23 -5.00
CA LEU A 212 6.40 -13.31 -3.94
C LEU A 212 5.15 -14.01 -4.48
N ALA A 213 4.49 -14.81 -3.65
CA ALA A 213 3.09 -15.17 -3.89
C ALA A 213 2.21 -13.94 -3.61
N VAL A 214 1.02 -13.89 -4.20
CA VAL A 214 0.10 -12.74 -4.05
C VAL A 214 -1.24 -13.24 -3.54
N GLN A 215 -1.72 -12.62 -2.47
CA GLN A 215 -3.09 -12.77 -1.99
C GLN A 215 -3.80 -11.42 -2.10
N GLU A 216 -4.91 -11.40 -2.82
CA GLU A 216 -5.83 -10.28 -2.87
C GLU A 216 -6.85 -10.45 -1.75
N VAL A 217 -6.99 -9.44 -0.88
CA VAL A 217 -7.90 -9.47 0.26
C VAL A 217 -8.90 -8.32 0.13
N PRO A 218 -10.06 -8.56 -0.50
CA PRO A 218 -11.17 -7.62 -0.48
C PRO A 218 -11.57 -7.27 0.95
N VAL A 219 -11.93 -6.01 1.20
CA VAL A 219 -12.33 -5.57 2.55
C VAL A 219 -13.53 -6.34 3.10
N SER A 220 -14.41 -6.84 2.24
CA SER A 220 -15.56 -7.67 2.63
C SER A 220 -15.18 -8.99 3.31
N GLU A 221 -13.93 -9.45 3.18
CA GLU A 221 -13.47 -10.66 3.87
C GLU A 221 -13.25 -10.45 5.38
N PHE A 222 -13.04 -9.20 5.82
CA PHE A 222 -12.72 -8.91 7.22
C PHE A 222 -13.46 -7.70 7.82
N LEU A 223 -14.21 -6.94 7.02
CA LEU A 223 -15.05 -5.83 7.48
C LEU A 223 -16.48 -5.98 6.92
N THR A 224 -17.47 -5.66 7.75
CA THR A 224 -18.86 -5.54 7.27
C THR A 224 -19.08 -4.18 6.60
N PRO A 225 -20.13 -4.02 5.76
CA PRO A 225 -20.46 -2.73 5.17
C PRO A 225 -20.65 -1.60 6.21
N GLU A 226 -21.21 -1.90 7.38
CA GLU A 226 -21.41 -0.94 8.48
C GLU A 226 -20.07 -0.50 9.08
N VAL A 227 -19.12 -1.42 9.18
CA VAL A 227 -17.76 -1.12 9.64
C VAL A 227 -17.04 -0.25 8.61
N CYS A 228 -17.15 -0.58 7.32
CA CYS A 228 -16.59 0.25 6.24
C CYS A 228 -17.18 1.67 6.25
N ASP A 229 -18.50 1.81 6.41
CA ASP A 229 -19.18 3.11 6.54
C ASP A 229 -18.66 3.87 7.78
N THR A 230 -18.61 3.22 8.94
CA THR A 230 -18.14 3.83 10.20
C THR A 230 -16.71 4.37 10.10
N TYR A 231 -15.80 3.64 9.45
CA TYR A 231 -14.37 4.00 9.37
C TYR A 231 -13.98 4.70 8.05
N GLY A 232 -14.95 4.96 7.17
CA GLY A 232 -14.73 5.65 5.90
C GLY A 232 -13.84 4.86 4.95
N ILE A 233 -14.12 3.57 4.77
CA ILE A 233 -13.40 2.63 3.90
C ILE A 233 -14.25 2.31 2.68
N GLY A 234 -13.67 2.36 1.48
CA GLY A 234 -14.38 2.05 0.24
C GLY A 234 -14.67 0.54 0.15
N LEU A 235 -15.92 0.16 -0.16
CA LEU A 235 -16.34 -1.25 -0.23
C LEU A 235 -15.63 -2.07 -1.32
N ARG A 236 -15.06 -1.39 -2.33
CA ARG A 236 -14.30 -2.00 -3.42
C ARG A 236 -12.81 -2.15 -3.10
N SER A 237 -12.36 -1.67 -1.94
CA SER A 237 -10.95 -1.70 -1.58
C SER A 237 -10.45 -3.13 -1.45
N VAL A 238 -9.23 -3.37 -1.91
CA VAL A 238 -8.54 -4.67 -1.84
C VAL A 238 -7.13 -4.42 -1.31
N LEU A 239 -6.72 -5.20 -0.32
CA LEU A 239 -5.32 -5.25 0.10
C LEU A 239 -4.57 -6.30 -0.73
N TYR A 240 -3.40 -5.96 -1.25
CA TYR A 240 -2.52 -6.94 -1.92
C TYR A 240 -1.41 -7.34 -0.96
N LEU A 241 -1.44 -8.61 -0.56
CA LEU A 241 -0.44 -9.20 0.31
C LEU A 241 0.59 -9.97 -0.52
N GLY A 242 1.83 -9.51 -0.51
CA GLY A 242 2.98 -10.26 -0.99
C GLY A 242 3.45 -11.25 0.06
N VAL A 243 3.45 -12.55 -0.24
CA VAL A 243 3.83 -13.61 0.71
C VAL A 243 5.15 -14.25 0.28
N LYS A 244 6.17 -14.19 1.14
CA LYS A 244 7.44 -14.88 0.90
C LYS A 244 7.32 -16.32 1.40
N GLN A 245 7.06 -17.23 0.48
CA GLN A 245 7.01 -18.66 0.77
C GLN A 245 8.42 -19.26 0.72
N GLN A 246 8.65 -20.33 1.49
CA GLN A 246 9.85 -21.15 1.33
C GLN A 246 9.90 -21.69 -0.10
N ALA A 247 11.10 -21.72 -0.69
CA ALA A 247 11.32 -22.43 -1.94
C ALA A 247 10.96 -23.91 -1.70
N VAL A 248 9.94 -24.41 -2.39
CA VAL A 248 9.70 -25.85 -2.45
C VAL A 248 10.91 -26.44 -3.15
N GLN A 249 11.74 -27.20 -2.44
CA GLN A 249 12.77 -28.00 -3.08
C GLN A 249 12.05 -28.99 -4.00
N GLN A 250 12.14 -28.78 -5.31
CA GLN A 250 11.75 -29.80 -6.28
C GLN A 250 12.72 -30.97 -6.06
N GLU A 251 12.24 -32.06 -5.47
CA GLU A 251 12.97 -33.33 -5.50
C GLU A 251 13.23 -33.67 -6.97
N PRO A 252 14.46 -34.03 -7.37
CA PRO A 252 14.73 -34.43 -8.74
C PRO A 252 13.88 -35.67 -9.04
N GLU A 253 13.13 -35.63 -10.14
CA GLU A 253 12.44 -36.78 -10.70
C GLU A 253 13.40 -37.98 -10.67
N ARG A 254 13.09 -38.98 -9.85
CA ARG A 254 13.78 -40.26 -9.90
C ARG A 254 13.52 -40.83 -11.29
N SER A 255 14.51 -40.77 -12.16
CA SER A 255 14.52 -41.49 -13.42
C SER A 255 14.28 -42.97 -13.11
N VAL A 256 13.10 -43.46 -13.46
CA VAL A 256 12.81 -44.89 -13.41
C VAL A 256 13.61 -45.52 -14.55
N ALA A 257 14.60 -46.33 -14.16
CA ALA A 257 15.40 -47.15 -15.06
C ALA A 257 14.58 -48.32 -15.62
#